data_AF-A0A450XD97-F1
#
_entry.id   AF-A0A450XD97-F1
#
_cell.length_a   1.000
_cell.length_b   1.000
_cell.length_c   1.000
_cell.angle_alpha   90.00
_cell.angle_beta   90.00
_cell.angle_gamma   90.00
#
_symmetry.space_group_name_H-M   'P 1'
#
loop_
_entity.id
_entity.type
_entity.pdbx_description
1 polymer ?
#
loop_
_entity_poly.entity_id
_entity_poly.type
_entity_poly.pdbx_seq_one_letter_code
_entity_poly.pdbx_strand_id
1 'polypeptide(L)'
;MHQIESISISGFKSIRELKGLPLSTLNVLIGANGAGKSNFLSFLRLMDNLVERRLQLFVRQQGGPDAQLHFGRKNTKRLHGAFGFGWGSYEFDLIPTTDWFSNRRSTRSMKARALPRSIVEPCR
;
A
#
# COMPACT_ATOMS: atom_id res chain seq x y z
N MET A 1 -22.52 -1.23 -0.89
CA MET A 1 -21.09 -1.09 -0.54
C MET A 1 -20.58 -2.45 -0.11
N HIS A 2 -19.60 -3.03 -0.79
CA HIS A 2 -18.99 -4.29 -0.37
C HIS A 2 -17.94 -4.02 0.71
N GLN A 3 -18.04 -4.73 1.82
CA GLN A 3 -17.07 -4.65 2.91
C GLN A 3 -15.76 -5.34 2.50
N ILE A 4 -14.62 -4.79 2.92
CA ILE A 4 -13.34 -5.48 2.78
C ILE A 4 -13.33 -6.64 3.79
N GLU A 5 -13.19 -7.85 3.29
CA GLU A 5 -13.19 -9.08 4.09
C GLU A 5 -11.77 -9.54 4.40
N SER A 6 -10.80 -9.24 3.53
CA SER A 6 -9.41 -9.63 3.76
C SER A 6 -8.41 -8.62 3.21
N ILE A 7 -7.27 -8.50 3.91
CA ILE A 7 -6.14 -7.65 3.49
C ILE A 7 -4.87 -8.50 3.40
N SER A 8 -4.15 -8.37 2.30
CA SER A 8 -2.77 -8.83 2.18
C SER A 8 -1.83 -7.67 1.88
N ILE A 9 -0.68 -7.66 2.55
CA ILE A 9 0.35 -6.62 2.44
C ILE A 9 1.70 -7.32 2.32
N SER A 10 2.54 -6.88 1.41
CA SER A 10 3.94 -7.30 1.40
C SER A 10 4.86 -6.13 1.05
N GLY A 11 6.02 -6.12 1.70
CA GLY A 11 7.05 -5.12 1.44
C GLY A 11 6.78 -3.72 1.99
N PHE A 12 5.95 -3.56 3.01
CA PHE A 12 5.59 -2.24 3.58
C PHE A 12 6.25 -1.97 4.93
N LYS A 13 7.08 -0.93 5.04
CA LYS A 13 7.72 -0.47 6.30
C LYS A 13 8.35 -1.60 7.14
N SER A 14 7.75 -2.03 8.26
CA SER A 14 8.25 -3.18 9.04
C SER A 14 7.53 -4.50 8.73
N ILE A 15 6.48 -4.44 7.90
CA ILE A 15 5.66 -5.58 7.50
C ILE A 15 6.30 -6.19 6.26
N ARG A 16 7.05 -7.28 6.47
CA ARG A 16 7.61 -8.08 5.38
C ARG A 16 6.48 -8.71 4.56
N GLU A 17 5.58 -9.39 5.25
CA GLU A 17 4.47 -10.10 4.64
C GLU A 17 3.32 -10.26 5.65
N LEU A 18 2.11 -9.99 5.19
CA LEU A 18 0.84 -10.21 5.86
C LEU A 18 -0.10 -10.78 4.79
N LYS A 19 -0.58 -12.01 4.97
CA LYS A 19 -1.41 -12.70 3.99
C LYS A 19 -2.82 -12.91 4.54
N GLY A 20 -3.81 -12.41 3.82
CA GLY A 20 -5.22 -12.71 4.06
C GLY A 20 -5.69 -12.41 5.48
N LEU A 21 -5.27 -11.27 6.07
CA LEU A 21 -5.77 -10.85 7.38
C LEU A 21 -7.28 -10.61 7.25
N PRO A 22 -8.13 -11.38 7.95
CA PRO A 22 -9.57 -11.19 7.89
C PRO A 22 -9.94 -9.88 8.57
N LEU A 23 -10.87 -9.14 7.97
CA LEU A 23 -11.42 -7.92 8.54
C LEU A 23 -12.91 -8.11 8.83
N SER A 24 -13.32 -7.60 9.98
CA SER A 24 -14.73 -7.48 10.37
C SER A 24 -15.15 -6.01 10.40
N THR A 25 -16.38 -5.73 10.85
CA THR A 25 -16.87 -4.36 11.06
C THR A 25 -16.14 -3.63 12.19
N LEU A 26 -15.55 -4.37 13.13
CA LEU A 26 -14.76 -3.84 14.23
C LEU A 26 -13.48 -4.66 14.42
N ASN A 27 -12.34 -4.08 14.08
CA ASN A 27 -11.04 -4.73 14.19
C ASN A 27 -10.22 -4.09 15.32
N VAL A 28 -9.85 -4.88 16.32
CA VAL A 28 -8.98 -4.45 17.41
C VAL A 28 -7.57 -5.00 17.17
N LEU A 29 -6.61 -4.10 16.96
CA LEU A 29 -5.22 -4.46 16.72
C LEU A 29 -4.49 -4.67 18.06
N ILE A 30 -4.23 -5.93 18.44
CA ILE A 30 -3.52 -6.31 19.67
C ILE A 30 -2.14 -6.86 19.30
N GLY A 31 -1.11 -6.55 20.10
CA GLY A 31 0.23 -7.10 19.94
C GLY A 31 1.28 -6.33 20.75
N ALA A 32 2.50 -6.83 20.80
CA ALA A 32 3.62 -6.18 21.50
C ALA A 32 3.97 -4.80 20.90
N ASN A 33 4.68 -3.97 21.67
CA ASN A 33 5.29 -2.75 21.15
C ASN A 33 6.29 -3.12 20.04
N GLY A 34 6.19 -2.43 18.90
CA GLY A 34 7.02 -2.75 17.72
C GLY A 34 6.49 -3.89 16.84
N ALA A 35 5.38 -4.56 17.19
CA ALA A 35 4.78 -5.63 16.36
C ALA A 35 4.25 -5.16 14.99
N GLY A 36 4.31 -3.86 14.68
CA GLY A 36 3.90 -3.31 13.39
C GLY A 36 2.47 -2.78 13.32
N LYS A 37 1.74 -2.67 14.45
CA LYS A 37 0.36 -2.13 14.49
C LYS A 37 0.23 -0.73 13.87
N SER A 38 1.11 0.20 14.22
CA SER A 38 1.13 1.56 13.62
C SER A 38 1.53 1.57 12.15
N ASN A 39 2.31 0.57 11.72
CA ASN A 39 2.63 0.39 10.30
C ASN A 39 1.43 -0.17 9.55
N PHE A 40 0.66 -1.10 10.12
CA PHE A 40 -0.60 -1.53 9.53
C PHE A 40 -1.57 -0.35 9.36
N LEU A 41 -1.72 0.50 10.37
CA LEU A 41 -2.54 1.72 10.25
C LEU A 41 -1.99 2.70 9.19
N SER A 42 -0.67 2.82 9.07
CA SER A 42 -0.04 3.64 8.01
C SER A 42 -0.35 3.10 6.61
N PHE A 43 -0.48 1.79 6.46
CA PHE A 43 -0.86 1.17 5.18
C PHE A 43 -2.30 1.49 4.82
N LEU A 44 -3.24 1.45 5.77
CA LEU A 44 -4.63 1.86 5.52
C LEU A 44 -4.71 3.32 5.06
N ARG A 45 -3.91 4.22 5.66
CA ARG A 45 -3.80 5.63 5.20
C ARG A 45 -3.22 5.76 3.80
N LEU A 46 -2.24 4.92 3.45
CA LEU A 46 -1.68 4.87 2.10
C LEU A 46 -2.74 4.48 1.08
N MET A 47 -3.58 3.50 1.41
CA MET A 47 -4.67 3.07 0.53
C MET A 47 -5.68 4.18 0.28
N ASP A 48 -6.08 4.91 1.32
CA ASP A 48 -7.01 6.03 1.20
C ASP A 48 -6.48 7.07 0.19
N ASN A 49 -5.19 7.40 0.29
CA ASN A 49 -4.50 8.28 -0.66
C ASN A 49 -4.34 7.68 -2.06
N LEU A 50 -4.34 6.35 -2.20
CA LEU A 50 -4.31 5.67 -3.48
C LEU A 50 -5.66 5.80 -4.20
N VAL A 51 -6.77 5.62 -3.48
CA VAL A 51 -8.14 5.80 -3.98
C VAL A 51 -8.37 7.25 -4.40
N GLU A 52 -7.91 8.21 -3.60
CA GLU A 52 -7.99 9.65 -3.93
C GLU A 52 -7.05 10.10 -5.06
N ARG A 53 -6.25 9.19 -5.65
CA ARG A 53 -5.19 9.51 -6.65
C ARG A 53 -4.14 10.53 -6.16
N ARG A 54 -3.99 10.70 -4.84
CA ARG A 54 -3.05 11.64 -4.19
C ARG A 54 -1.75 10.98 -3.72
N LEU A 55 -1.48 9.76 -4.18
CA LEU A 55 -0.30 8.97 -3.81
C LEU A 55 1.02 9.76 -3.90
N GLN A 56 1.25 10.54 -4.95
CA GLN A 56 2.51 11.29 -5.09
C GLN A 56 2.71 12.35 -3.99
N LEU A 57 1.64 13.02 -3.57
CA LEU A 57 1.66 14.00 -2.49
C LEU A 57 1.91 13.31 -1.15
N PHE A 58 1.21 12.20 -0.89
CA PHE A 58 1.40 11.40 0.32
C PHE A 58 2.81 10.84 0.45
N VAL A 59 3.35 10.26 -0.63
CA VAL A 59 4.72 9.73 -0.66
C VAL A 59 5.74 10.83 -0.39
N ARG A 60 5.57 12.03 -0.95
CA ARG A 60 6.48 13.17 -0.69
C ARG A 60 6.43 13.62 0.78
N GLN A 61 5.23 13.72 1.36
CA GLN A 61 5.07 14.11 2.77
C GLN A 61 5.64 13.09 3.75
N GLN A 62 5.60 11.79 3.41
CA GLN A 62 6.08 10.70 4.25
C GLN A 62 7.59 10.43 4.12
N GLY A 63 8.38 11.35 3.57
CA GLY A 63 9.84 11.20 3.43
C GLY A 63 10.28 10.48 2.15
N GLY A 64 9.40 10.36 1.16
CA GLY A 64 9.68 9.77 -0.13
C GLY A 64 9.42 8.26 -0.20
N PRO A 65 9.62 7.67 -1.39
CA PRO A 65 9.31 6.27 -1.66
C PRO A 65 10.16 5.27 -0.88
N ASP A 66 11.37 5.66 -0.48
CA ASP A 66 12.29 4.80 0.29
C ASP A 66 11.77 4.52 1.69
N ALA A 67 11.05 5.48 2.29
CA ALA A 67 10.50 5.38 3.64
C ALA A 67 9.26 4.46 3.73
N GLN A 68 8.64 4.13 2.59
CA GLN A 68 7.46 3.26 2.54
C GLN A 68 7.80 1.79 2.29
N LEU A 69 8.98 1.51 1.73
CA LEU A 69 9.44 0.15 1.42
C LEU A 69 10.10 -0.50 2.62
N HIS A 70 9.89 -1.82 2.77
CA HIS A 70 10.53 -2.57 3.86
C HIS A 70 12.05 -2.59 3.71
N PHE A 71 12.74 -1.93 4.65
CA PHE A 71 14.18 -1.65 4.60
C PHE A 71 14.65 -0.95 3.30
N GLY A 72 13.78 -0.12 2.71
CA GLY A 72 14.08 0.66 1.52
C GLY A 72 14.18 -0.15 0.22
N ARG A 73 14.56 0.52 -0.87
CA ARG A 73 14.64 -0.04 -2.24
C ARG A 73 15.63 -1.19 -2.38
N LYS A 74 16.63 -1.30 -1.49
CA LYS A 74 17.68 -2.32 -1.57
C LYS A 74 17.16 -3.71 -1.21
N ASN A 75 16.23 -3.80 -0.25
CA ASN A 75 15.67 -5.07 0.21
C ASN A 75 14.29 -5.36 -0.38
N THR A 76 13.51 -4.33 -0.70
CA THR A 76 12.15 -4.50 -1.21
C THR A 76 11.97 -3.79 -2.55
N LYS A 77 11.80 -4.59 -3.61
CA LYS A 77 11.67 -4.09 -5.00
C LYS A 77 10.27 -3.54 -5.31
N ARG A 78 9.25 -4.01 -4.58
CA ARG A 78 7.84 -3.63 -4.75
C ARG A 78 7.11 -3.72 -3.43
N LEU A 79 6.19 -2.79 -3.21
CA LEU A 79 5.15 -2.92 -2.19
C LEU A 79 3.92 -3.45 -2.90
N HIS A 80 3.36 -4.55 -2.40
CA HIS A 80 2.16 -5.15 -2.95
C HIS A 80 1.06 -5.15 -1.89
N GLY A 81 -0.13 -4.74 -2.30
CA GLY A 81 -1.32 -4.79 -1.47
C GLY A 81 -2.46 -5.46 -2.22
N ALA A 82 -3.20 -6.32 -1.52
CA ALA A 82 -4.38 -6.99 -2.04
C ALA A 82 -5.54 -6.87 -1.05
N PHE A 83 -6.75 -6.69 -1.56
CA PHE A 83 -7.99 -6.65 -0.78
C PHE A 83 -8.96 -7.65 -1.36
N GLY A 84 -9.51 -8.53 -0.53
CA GLY A 84 -10.62 -9.40 -0.89
C GLY A 84 -11.93 -8.84 -0.40
N PHE A 85 -12.96 -8.91 -1.24
CA PHE A 85 -14.34 -8.56 -0.90
C PHE A 85 -15.29 -9.46 -1.69
N GLY A 86 -16.10 -10.27 -1.02
CA GLY A 86 -17.05 -11.20 -1.64
C GLY A 86 -16.44 -12.01 -2.79
N TRP A 87 -16.74 -11.60 -4.02
CA TRP A 87 -16.41 -12.32 -5.26
C TRP A 87 -15.23 -11.72 -6.03
N GLY A 88 -14.65 -10.63 -5.51
CA GLY A 88 -13.60 -9.88 -6.17
C GLY A 88 -12.38 -9.66 -5.29
N SER A 89 -11.27 -9.32 -5.93
CA SER A 89 -10.11 -8.76 -5.26
C SER A 89 -9.60 -7.52 -5.97
N TYR A 90 -9.07 -6.58 -5.21
CA TYR A 90 -8.32 -5.44 -5.74
C TYR A 90 -6.86 -5.60 -5.38
N GLU A 91 -5.99 -5.57 -6.37
CA GLU A 91 -4.55 -5.72 -6.21
C GLU A 91 -3.79 -4.56 -6.83
N PHE A 92 -2.79 -4.07 -6.10
CA PHE A 92 -1.91 -3.02 -6.60
C PHE A 92 -0.46 -3.27 -6.23
N ASP A 93 0.43 -2.91 -7.14
CA ASP A 93 1.86 -2.83 -6.91
C ASP A 93 2.30 -1.37 -6.92
N LEU A 94 2.97 -0.95 -5.85
CA LEU A 94 3.72 0.29 -5.82
C LEU A 94 5.19 -0.01 -6.11
N ILE A 95 5.65 0.48 -7.26
CA ILE A 95 7.03 0.33 -7.69
C ILE A 95 7.73 1.69 -7.50
N PRO A 96 8.82 1.76 -6.72
CA PRO A 96 9.65 2.95 -6.65
C PRO A 96 10.23 3.23 -8.04
N THR A 97 9.86 4.35 -8.65
CA THR A 97 10.46 4.74 -9.92
C THR A 97 11.81 5.40 -9.65
N THR A 98 12.81 5.02 -10.43
CA THR A 98 14.08 5.74 -10.55
C THR A 98 14.05 6.43 -11.89
N ASP A 99 13.46 7.62 -11.94
CA ASP A 99 13.51 8.43 -13.15
C ASP A 99 14.86 9.17 -13.13
N TRP A 100 15.82 8.71 -13.92
CA TRP A 100 17.15 9.31 -14.00
C TRP A 100 17.20 10.47 -15.01
N PHE A 101 16.12 10.69 -15.78
CA PHE A 101 16.07 11.67 -16.87
C PHE A 101 15.34 12.98 -16.56
N SER A 102 14.94 13.28 -15.32
CA SER A 102 14.36 14.60 -14.99
C SER A 102 15.29 15.47 -14.16
N ASN A 103 16.25 16.13 -14.82
CA ASN A 103 16.99 17.24 -14.24
C ASN A 103 16.10 18.49 -14.14
N ARG A 104 15.38 18.62 -13.03
CA ARG A 104 15.14 19.86 -12.23
C ARG A 104 14.04 19.57 -11.22
N ARG A 105 14.42 19.48 -9.94
CA ARG A 105 13.62 19.08 -8.75
C ARG A 105 13.37 17.58 -8.67
N SER A 106 14.25 16.89 -7.93
CA SER A 106 14.16 15.47 -7.53
C SER A 106 12.77 15.09 -7.02
N THR A 107 11.89 14.59 -7.89
CA THR A 107 10.61 14.01 -7.49
C THR A 107 10.75 12.50 -7.44
N ARG A 108 11.20 12.01 -6.28
CA ARG A 108 11.16 10.57 -5.96
C ARG A 108 9.69 10.12 -5.96
N SER A 109 9.25 9.43 -7.01
CA SER A 109 7.84 9.07 -7.23
C SER A 109 7.60 7.55 -7.13
N MET A 110 6.39 7.15 -6.72
CA MET A 110 5.90 5.78 -6.84
C MET A 110 4.87 5.70 -7.95
N LYS A 111 4.93 4.63 -8.76
CA LYS A 111 3.88 4.30 -9.71
C LYS A 111 3.06 3.15 -9.14
N ALA A 112 1.73 3.36 -9.10
CA ALA A 112 0.78 2.31 -8.84
C ALA A 112 0.45 1.58 -10.14
N ARG A 113 0.66 0.27 -10.17
CA ARG A 113 0.15 -0.61 -11.21
C ARG A 113 -0.99 -1.42 -10.60
N ALA A 114 -2.21 -1.19 -11.07
CA ALA A 114 -3.32 -2.09 -10.78
C ALA A 114 -3.09 -3.40 -11.54
N LEU A 115 -3.20 -4.54 -10.85
CA LEU A 115 -3.09 -5.84 -11.50
C LEU A 115 -4.48 -6.26 -12.01
N PRO A 116 -4.61 -6.70 -13.28
CA PRO A 116 -5.89 -7.09 -13.82
C PRO A 116 -6.30 -8.46 -13.28
N ARG A 117 -7.10 -8.45 -12.21
CA ARG A 117 -8.13 -9.45 -11.97
C ARG A 117 -9.41 -8.70 -11.62
N SER A 118 -10.38 -8.75 -12.53
CA SER A 118 -11.75 -8.23 -12.36
C SER A 118 -11.84 -6.90 -11.60
N ILE A 119 -11.39 -5.81 -12.24
CA ILE A 119 -11.76 -4.46 -11.82
C ILE A 119 -13.28 -4.35 -12.05
N VAL A 120 -14.06 -4.50 -10.98
CA VAL A 120 -15.40 -3.90 -10.97
C VAL A 120 -15.16 -2.42 -10.74
N GLU A 121 -15.70 -1.60 -11.66
CA GLU A 121 -15.56 -0.16 -11.67
C GLU A 121 -15.79 0.48 -10.29
N PRO A 122 -15.17 1.64 -10.00
CA PRO A 122 -15.48 2.39 -8.79
C PRO A 122 -16.99 2.69 -8.77
N CYS A 123 -17.69 2.04 -7.84
CA CYS A 123 -19.12 2.23 -7.62
C CYS A 123 -19.38 3.73 -7.41
N ARG A 124 -20.19 4.32 -8.29
CA ARG A 124 -20.81 5.63 -8.09
C ARG A 124 -21.83 5.58 -6.96
#